data_AF-A0A7X8FCG0-F1
#
_entry.id   AF-A0A7X8FCG0-F1
#
_cell.length_a   1.000
_cell.length_b   1.000
_cell.length_c   1.000
_cell.angle_alpha   90.00
_cell.angle_beta   90.00
_cell.angle_gamma   90.00
#
_symmetry.space_group_name_H-M   'P 1'
#
loop_
_entity.id
_entity.type
_entity.pdbx_description
1 polymer ?
#
loop_
_entity_poly.entity_id
_entity_poly.type
_entity_poly.pdbx_seq_one_letter_code
_entity_poly.pdbx_strand_id
1 'polypeptide(L)'
;MFKEAQCDFCGECLNRCRYIPLAEGSGGTEFEKLVNGEKVDWLHDCITCMSCDEICPQDAHPFDLILRRLEEDGKFTDPTLVKQMADRFLAKGDPRPVEPKDRVISLCVMTGNMPWAVQGQLFENENLTVLKGLPYFCNVLFAHMGNASIMRERVQKQVDNLAASGAKEIVFVHEDCYAMFNSMAPAYGIKVPFRPVHLFEYLRDYLKENQDKITKLNMKVAYQRPCASRHTAPEVEGILNEVLEMIGVEKVTREYEGINALCCGVEIAGPNLKLFPRGKNYEPFRDKNIEDAQKAGAEAMAYLCPMCFKTLSDKARAVGMKNYMISDLCRLALGEELPADKPL
;
A
#
# COMPACT_ATOMS: atom_id res chain seq x y z
N MET A 1 8.61 -1.91 -15.61
CA MET A 1 10.05 -1.69 -15.88
C MET A 1 10.20 -0.27 -16.38
N PHE A 2 11.30 0.42 -16.06
CA PHE A 2 11.59 1.74 -16.63
C PHE A 2 11.62 1.65 -18.16
N LYS A 3 10.82 2.50 -18.81
CA LYS A 3 10.64 2.55 -20.26
C LYS A 3 11.46 3.73 -20.78
N GLU A 4 12.76 3.50 -20.95
CA GLU A 4 13.72 4.54 -21.35
C GLU A 4 13.30 5.29 -22.62
N ALA A 5 12.80 4.58 -23.63
CA ALA A 5 12.33 5.17 -24.89
C ALA A 5 11.12 6.12 -24.74
N GLN A 6 10.43 6.12 -23.60
CA GLN A 6 9.33 7.03 -23.30
C GLN A 6 9.78 8.25 -22.48
N CYS A 7 10.96 8.21 -21.87
CA CYS A 7 11.43 9.31 -21.04
C CYS A 7 11.97 10.45 -21.90
N ASP A 8 11.36 11.62 -21.79
CA ASP A 8 11.75 12.87 -22.47
C ASP A 8 12.59 13.79 -21.57
N PHE A 9 12.98 13.31 -20.39
CA PHE A 9 13.69 14.08 -19.35
C PHE A 9 12.98 15.38 -18.93
N CYS A 10 11.63 15.45 -18.98
CA CYS A 10 10.87 16.60 -18.48
C CYS A 10 11.08 16.88 -16.98
N GLY A 11 11.50 15.88 -16.20
CA GLY A 11 11.87 16.04 -14.79
C GLY A 11 10.72 16.10 -13.80
N GLU A 12 9.46 16.05 -14.25
CA GLU A 12 8.25 16.14 -13.40
C GLU A 12 8.28 15.18 -12.21
N CYS A 13 8.76 13.95 -12.44
CA CYS A 13 8.85 12.91 -11.42
C CYS A 13 9.75 13.26 -10.23
N LEU A 14 10.79 14.07 -10.45
CA LEU A 14 11.71 14.54 -9.42
C LEU A 14 11.36 15.96 -8.94
N ASN A 15 10.99 16.87 -9.84
CA ASN A 15 10.61 18.25 -9.51
C ASN A 15 9.40 18.31 -8.55
N ARG A 16 8.46 17.35 -8.68
CA ARG A 16 7.30 17.23 -7.79
C ARG A 16 7.53 16.30 -6.60
N CYS A 17 8.72 15.71 -6.46
CA CYS A 17 9.03 14.84 -5.32
C CYS A 17 9.08 15.69 -4.04
N ARG A 18 8.26 15.32 -3.05
CA ARG A 18 8.19 16.05 -1.77
C ARG A 18 9.34 15.72 -0.81
N TYR A 19 10.11 14.67 -1.10
CA TYR A 19 11.10 14.10 -0.18
C TYR A 19 12.54 14.34 -0.62
N ILE A 20 12.76 14.54 -1.91
CA ILE A 20 14.09 14.74 -2.47
C ILE A 20 14.33 16.26 -2.61
N PRO A 21 15.35 16.82 -1.95
CA PRO A 21 15.67 18.22 -2.07
C PRO A 21 16.47 18.48 -3.35
N LEU A 22 15.78 18.88 -4.43
CA LEU A 22 16.42 19.34 -5.67
C LEU A 22 16.35 20.85 -5.82
N ALA A 23 17.27 21.39 -6.60
CA ALA A 23 17.14 22.75 -7.12
C ALA A 23 15.93 22.84 -8.07
N GLU A 24 15.24 23.98 -8.04
CA GLU A 24 14.05 24.19 -8.86
C GLU A 24 14.37 23.99 -10.36
N GLY A 25 13.58 23.15 -11.02
CA GLY A 25 13.73 22.84 -12.44
C GLY A 25 14.86 21.86 -12.78
N SER A 26 15.69 21.41 -11.81
CA SER A 26 16.83 20.53 -12.11
C SER A 26 16.44 19.06 -12.28
N GLY A 27 15.19 18.68 -12.04
CA GLY A 27 14.74 17.28 -12.04
C GLY A 27 15.03 16.53 -13.34
N GLY A 28 14.95 17.17 -14.50
CA GLY A 28 15.22 16.54 -15.80
C GLY A 28 16.68 16.12 -15.93
N THR A 29 17.59 17.09 -15.73
CA THR A 29 19.05 16.87 -15.76
C THR A 29 19.49 15.87 -14.69
N GLU A 30 18.93 15.94 -13.48
CA GLU A 30 19.26 14.99 -12.40
C GLU A 30 18.79 13.57 -12.71
N PHE A 31 17.65 13.41 -13.39
CA PHE A 31 17.18 12.10 -13.82
C PHE A 31 17.98 11.56 -15.02
N GLU A 32 18.40 12.43 -15.93
CA GLU A 32 19.28 12.07 -17.06
C GLU A 32 20.62 11.49 -16.59
N LYS A 33 21.25 12.12 -15.58
CA LYS A 33 22.43 11.58 -14.90
C LYS A 33 22.19 10.15 -14.40
N LEU A 34 21.04 9.90 -13.76
CA LEU A 34 20.68 8.58 -13.25
C LEU A 34 20.52 7.53 -14.38
N VAL A 35 19.92 7.92 -15.51
CA VAL A 35 19.81 7.07 -16.71
C VAL A 35 21.20 6.72 -17.24
N ASN A 36 22.08 7.71 -17.38
CA ASN A 36 23.46 7.54 -17.84
C ASN A 36 24.37 6.79 -16.86
N GLY A 37 23.88 6.46 -15.66
CA GLY A 37 24.64 5.74 -14.63
C GLY A 37 25.63 6.62 -13.87
N GLU A 38 25.47 7.93 -13.95
CA GLU A 38 26.22 8.88 -13.15
C GLU A 38 25.78 8.84 -11.69
N LYS A 39 26.68 9.25 -10.78
CA LYS A 39 26.33 9.41 -9.36
C LYS A 39 25.45 10.63 -9.19
N VAL A 40 24.40 10.47 -8.39
CA VAL A 40 23.50 11.57 -7.99
C VAL A 40 23.43 11.65 -6.48
N ASP A 41 23.45 12.86 -5.93
CA ASP A 41 23.55 13.09 -4.48
C ASP A 41 22.25 12.74 -3.73
N TRP A 42 21.13 12.73 -4.45
CA TRP A 42 19.79 12.55 -3.90
C TRP A 42 19.33 11.11 -3.79
N LEU A 43 20.05 10.13 -4.37
CA LEU A 43 19.57 8.75 -4.53
C LEU A 43 19.05 8.17 -3.20
N HIS A 44 19.80 8.39 -2.10
CA HIS A 44 19.47 7.90 -0.77
C HIS A 44 18.43 8.73 -0.01
N ASP A 45 17.99 9.88 -0.55
CA ASP A 45 16.86 10.64 -0.03
C ASP A 45 15.52 10.09 -0.57
N CYS A 46 15.55 9.21 -1.58
CA CYS A 46 14.37 8.49 -2.03
C CYS A 46 13.76 7.66 -0.89
N ILE A 47 12.46 7.83 -0.66
CA ILE A 47 11.73 7.10 0.38
C ILE A 47 11.02 5.84 -0.11
N THR A 48 11.21 5.47 -1.38
CA THR A 48 10.58 4.31 -2.05
C THR A 48 9.05 4.30 -2.03
N CYS A 49 8.43 5.48 -2.15
CA CYS A 49 6.96 5.63 -2.13
C CYS A 49 6.27 5.43 -3.48
N MET A 50 7.02 5.20 -4.56
CA MET A 50 6.53 4.95 -5.93
C MET A 50 5.77 6.15 -6.57
N SER A 51 5.76 7.34 -5.95
CA SER A 51 5.01 8.48 -6.48
C SER A 51 5.49 8.96 -7.85
N CYS A 52 6.78 8.80 -8.13
CA CYS A 52 7.38 9.21 -9.40
C CYS A 52 6.77 8.48 -10.61
N ASP A 53 6.26 7.25 -10.43
CA ASP A 53 5.58 6.52 -11.51
C ASP A 53 4.24 7.16 -11.88
N GLU A 54 3.40 7.47 -10.89
CA GLU A 54 2.10 8.10 -11.13
C GLU A 54 2.25 9.56 -11.61
N ILE A 55 3.30 10.27 -11.18
CA ILE A 55 3.57 11.65 -11.59
C ILE A 55 4.09 11.73 -13.03
N CYS A 56 4.74 10.68 -13.53
CA CYS A 56 5.41 10.72 -14.83
C CYS A 56 4.40 10.88 -15.97
N PRO A 57 4.42 12.01 -16.71
CA PRO A 57 3.44 12.24 -17.79
C PRO A 57 3.64 11.30 -18.97
N GLN A 58 4.82 10.69 -19.09
CA GLN A 58 5.16 9.78 -20.18
C GLN A 58 4.95 8.30 -19.84
N ASP A 59 4.43 7.98 -18.64
CA ASP A 59 4.28 6.60 -18.17
C ASP A 59 5.60 5.78 -18.24
N ALA A 60 6.73 6.47 -18.05
CA ALA A 60 8.06 5.90 -18.23
C ALA A 60 8.53 5.01 -17.05
N HIS A 61 7.78 4.94 -15.95
CA HIS A 61 8.12 4.19 -14.73
C HIS A 61 9.50 4.51 -14.12
N PRO A 62 9.80 5.78 -13.77
CA PRO A 62 11.08 6.17 -13.19
C PRO A 62 11.45 5.42 -11.89
N PHE A 63 10.47 4.96 -11.10
CA PHE A 63 10.73 4.23 -9.85
C PHE A 63 11.54 2.96 -10.08
N ASP A 64 11.28 2.23 -11.17
CA ASP A 64 12.01 1.00 -11.49
C ASP A 64 13.52 1.26 -11.69
N LEU A 65 13.90 2.39 -12.29
CA LEU A 65 15.30 2.77 -12.46
C LEU A 65 15.90 3.21 -11.13
N ILE A 66 15.20 4.06 -10.37
CA ILE A 66 15.65 4.50 -9.03
C ILE A 66 15.91 3.28 -8.14
N LEU A 67 14.98 2.34 -8.11
CA LEU A 67 15.10 1.12 -7.31
C LEU A 67 16.26 0.24 -7.76
N ARG A 68 16.50 0.12 -9.08
CA ARG A 68 17.66 -0.60 -9.62
C ARG A 68 18.98 0.05 -9.18
N ARG A 69 19.08 1.39 -9.25
CA ARG A 69 20.29 2.12 -8.84
C ARG A 69 20.53 2.04 -7.33
N LEU A 70 19.46 2.07 -6.52
CA LEU A 70 19.53 1.84 -5.07
C LEU A 70 20.08 0.45 -4.76
N GLU A 71 19.62 -0.56 -5.48
CA GLU A 71 20.06 -1.94 -5.30
C GLU A 71 21.51 -2.15 -5.76
N GLU A 72 21.89 -1.59 -6.91
CA GLU A 72 23.27 -1.61 -7.44
C GLU A 72 24.28 -0.95 -6.48
N ASP A 73 23.91 0.16 -5.84
CA ASP A 73 24.76 0.80 -4.84
C ASP A 73 24.88 -0.03 -3.55
N GLY A 74 23.81 -0.75 -3.17
CA GLY A 74 23.83 -1.70 -2.06
C GLY A 74 23.92 -1.08 -0.65
N LYS A 75 23.79 0.26 -0.52
CA LYS A 75 23.88 0.97 0.77
C LYS A 75 22.57 1.57 1.24
N PHE A 76 21.48 1.41 0.48
CA PHE A 76 20.18 1.97 0.89
C PHE A 76 19.68 1.33 2.19
N THR A 77 19.62 0.00 2.24
CA THR A 77 19.34 -0.77 3.45
C THR A 77 20.53 -1.66 3.78
N ASP A 78 20.85 -1.79 5.08
CA ASP A 78 21.90 -2.71 5.54
C ASP A 78 21.69 -4.10 4.92
N PRO A 79 22.66 -4.63 4.14
CA PRO A 79 22.52 -5.93 3.47
C PRO A 79 22.24 -7.09 4.44
N THR A 80 22.75 -7.03 5.67
CA THR A 80 22.47 -8.02 6.73
C THR A 80 21.00 -7.98 7.12
N LEU A 81 20.43 -6.77 7.24
CA LEU A 81 19.02 -6.58 7.54
C LEU A 81 18.13 -7.07 6.38
N VAL A 82 18.51 -6.76 5.13
CA VAL A 82 17.81 -7.28 3.94
C VAL A 82 17.78 -8.81 3.98
N LYS A 83 18.93 -9.45 4.23
CA LYS A 83 19.02 -10.91 4.35
C LYS A 83 18.17 -11.47 5.49
N GLN A 84 18.22 -10.87 6.68
CA GLN A 84 17.39 -11.31 7.82
C GLN A 84 15.89 -11.23 7.51
N MET A 85 15.43 -10.17 6.83
CA MET A 85 14.04 -10.08 6.40
C MET A 85 13.72 -11.08 5.30
N ALA A 86 14.64 -11.30 4.35
CA ALA A 86 14.53 -12.29 3.29
C ALA A 86 14.32 -13.70 3.86
N ASP A 87 15.09 -14.08 4.88
CA ASP A 87 15.01 -15.37 5.57
C ASP A 87 13.74 -15.47 6.43
N ARG A 88 13.38 -14.40 7.15
CA ARG A 88 12.17 -14.34 7.99
C ARG A 88 10.89 -14.57 7.19
N PHE A 89 10.81 -13.97 6.00
CA PHE A 89 9.63 -14.00 5.15
C PHE A 89 9.70 -15.05 4.03
N LEU A 90 10.74 -15.87 4.00
CA LEU A 90 10.83 -16.98 3.06
C LEU A 90 9.75 -18.03 3.38
N ALA A 91 9.01 -18.46 2.36
CA ALA A 91 8.08 -19.57 2.49
C ALA A 91 8.86 -20.85 2.84
N LYS A 92 8.54 -21.47 3.98
CA LYS A 92 9.20 -22.70 4.46
C LYS A 92 8.65 -23.99 3.84
N GLY A 93 7.78 -23.86 2.84
CA GLY A 93 7.08 -24.94 2.17
C GLY A 93 5.90 -24.42 1.38
N ASP A 94 5.23 -25.33 0.68
CA ASP A 94 4.01 -25.05 -0.07
C ASP A 94 2.85 -24.69 0.87
N PRO A 95 1.87 -23.90 0.39
CA PRO A 95 0.65 -23.67 1.15
C PRO A 95 -0.06 -25.00 1.42
N ARG A 96 -0.72 -25.08 2.58
CA ARG A 96 -1.62 -26.21 2.85
C ARG A 96 -2.77 -26.18 1.86
N PRO A 97 -3.26 -27.35 1.39
CA PRO A 97 -4.49 -27.41 0.62
C PRO A 97 -5.62 -26.71 1.35
N VAL A 98 -6.43 -25.99 0.59
CA VAL A 98 -7.64 -25.33 1.08
C VAL A 98 -8.84 -25.86 0.31
N GLU A 99 -10.04 -25.69 0.87
CA GLU A 99 -11.26 -26.01 0.14
C GLU A 99 -11.39 -25.10 -1.10
N PRO A 100 -11.65 -25.66 -2.29
CA PRO A 100 -11.89 -24.85 -3.48
C PRO A 100 -13.16 -24.00 -3.32
N LYS A 101 -13.01 -22.69 -3.49
CA LYS A 101 -14.11 -21.73 -3.57
C LYS A 101 -13.88 -20.84 -4.78
N ASP A 102 -14.96 -20.39 -5.43
CA ASP A 102 -14.85 -19.48 -6.58
C ASP A 102 -14.14 -18.17 -6.21
N ARG A 103 -14.36 -17.70 -4.97
CA ARG A 103 -13.75 -16.49 -4.41
C ARG A 103 -13.10 -16.80 -3.06
N VAL A 104 -11.90 -16.28 -2.84
CA VAL A 104 -11.14 -16.41 -1.58
C VAL A 104 -10.56 -15.05 -1.17
N ILE A 105 -10.11 -14.93 0.08
CA ILE A 105 -9.46 -13.73 0.61
C ILE A 105 -7.99 -14.01 0.89
N SER A 106 -7.09 -13.14 0.46
CA SER A 106 -5.68 -13.15 0.85
C SER A 106 -5.39 -12.12 1.94
N LEU A 107 -4.96 -12.62 3.10
CA LEU A 107 -4.41 -11.82 4.20
C LEU A 107 -2.89 -11.68 4.12
N CYS A 108 -2.23 -12.37 3.18
CA CYS A 108 -0.78 -12.36 3.09
C CYS A 108 -0.16 -12.74 4.46
N VAL A 109 0.81 -11.97 4.94
CA VAL A 109 1.39 -12.09 6.29
C VAL A 109 0.83 -11.05 7.26
N MET A 110 -0.22 -10.30 6.85
CA MET A 110 -0.74 -9.13 7.58
C MET A 110 -1.65 -9.49 8.74
N THR A 111 -1.97 -10.78 8.96
CA THR A 111 -2.88 -11.23 10.02
C THR A 111 -2.50 -10.68 11.40
N GLY A 112 -1.21 -10.59 11.73
CA GLY A 112 -0.76 -10.06 13.03
C GLY A 112 -0.74 -8.53 13.12
N ASN A 113 -0.86 -7.82 12.00
CA ASN A 113 -0.78 -6.36 11.93
C ASN A 113 -2.15 -5.69 11.99
N MET A 114 -3.22 -6.42 11.66
CA MET A 114 -4.60 -5.94 11.64
C MET A 114 -5.60 -6.98 12.15
N PRO A 115 -5.36 -7.65 13.28
CA PRO A 115 -6.23 -8.73 13.75
C PRO A 115 -7.67 -8.25 14.00
N TRP A 116 -7.85 -6.96 14.36
CA TRP A 116 -9.18 -6.40 14.61
C TRP A 116 -9.96 -6.03 13.33
N ALA A 117 -9.28 -5.88 12.19
CA ALA A 117 -9.87 -5.25 11.00
C ALA A 117 -10.41 -6.25 9.98
N VAL A 118 -10.10 -7.54 10.14
CA VAL A 118 -10.52 -8.64 9.24
C VAL A 118 -11.27 -9.71 10.03
N GLN A 119 -12.43 -9.33 10.55
CA GLN A 119 -13.35 -10.15 11.34
C GLN A 119 -14.77 -9.63 11.19
N GLY A 120 -15.76 -10.30 11.77
CA GLY A 120 -17.16 -9.92 11.66
C GLY A 120 -17.77 -10.30 10.31
N GLN A 121 -18.98 -9.81 10.03
CA GLN A 121 -19.82 -10.34 8.95
C GLN A 121 -19.19 -10.20 7.55
N LEU A 122 -18.34 -9.18 7.38
CA LEU A 122 -17.59 -8.95 6.15
C LEU A 122 -16.55 -10.04 5.84
N PHE A 123 -16.07 -10.80 6.83
CA PHE A 123 -14.94 -11.71 6.63
C PHE A 123 -15.16 -13.12 7.22
N GLU A 124 -16.14 -13.26 8.12
CA GLU A 124 -16.52 -14.51 8.78
C GLU A 124 -17.84 -15.01 8.20
N ASN A 125 -17.81 -15.38 6.92
CA ASN A 125 -18.94 -16.07 6.28
C ASN A 125 -18.46 -17.37 5.63
N GLU A 126 -19.36 -18.35 5.55
CA GLU A 126 -19.10 -19.73 5.09
C GLU A 126 -18.62 -19.84 3.62
N ASN A 127 -18.72 -18.73 2.88
CA ASN A 127 -18.37 -18.65 1.48
C ASN A 127 -16.94 -18.18 1.23
N LEU A 128 -16.17 -17.85 2.29
CA LEU A 128 -14.82 -17.31 2.16
C LEU A 128 -13.76 -18.19 2.82
N THR A 129 -12.81 -18.62 2.01
CA THR A 129 -11.56 -19.23 2.47
C THR A 129 -10.49 -18.15 2.61
N VAL A 130 -9.76 -18.16 3.74
CA VAL A 130 -8.70 -17.19 4.01
C VAL A 130 -7.32 -17.80 3.74
N LEU A 131 -6.61 -17.22 2.78
CA LEU A 131 -5.22 -17.52 2.44
C LEU A 131 -4.30 -16.62 3.29
N LYS A 132 -3.49 -17.21 4.17
CA LYS A 132 -2.61 -16.47 5.08
C LYS A 132 -1.31 -17.21 5.39
N GLY A 133 -0.27 -16.45 5.73
CA GLY A 133 1.05 -16.96 6.09
C GLY A 133 2.11 -16.74 5.01
N LEU A 134 3.34 -17.19 5.32
CA LEU A 134 4.53 -16.97 4.49
C LEU A 134 4.40 -17.42 3.02
N PRO A 135 3.73 -18.55 2.69
CA PRO A 135 3.52 -18.94 1.29
C PRO A 135 2.73 -17.93 0.43
N TYR A 136 2.04 -16.97 1.05
CA TYR A 136 1.25 -15.95 0.37
C TYR A 136 1.85 -14.55 0.48
N PHE A 137 3.10 -14.42 0.93
CA PHE A 137 3.74 -13.12 1.10
C PHE A 137 3.99 -12.42 -0.24
N CYS A 138 3.46 -11.21 -0.45
CA CYS A 138 3.61 -10.49 -1.73
C CYS A 138 5.05 -10.00 -2.04
N ASN A 139 5.96 -9.97 -1.06
CA ASN A 139 7.35 -9.52 -1.20
C ASN A 139 7.57 -8.02 -1.55
N VAL A 140 6.52 -7.20 -1.67
CA VAL A 140 6.64 -5.74 -1.95
C VAL A 140 7.47 -4.98 -0.91
N LEU A 141 7.52 -5.50 0.33
CA LEU A 141 8.43 -5.01 1.37
C LEU A 141 9.85 -4.78 0.86
N PHE A 142 10.40 -5.67 0.02
CA PHE A 142 11.79 -5.57 -0.43
C PHE A 142 11.98 -4.38 -1.38
N ALA A 143 10.99 -4.03 -2.20
CA ALA A 143 11.03 -2.80 -2.99
C ALA A 143 11.11 -1.56 -2.08
N HIS A 144 10.42 -1.56 -0.94
CA HIS A 144 10.53 -0.52 0.08
C HIS A 144 11.88 -0.52 0.83
N MET A 145 12.63 -1.63 0.76
CA MET A 145 13.99 -1.76 1.30
C MET A 145 15.06 -1.53 0.22
N GLY A 146 14.69 -0.94 -0.93
CA GLY A 146 15.65 -0.67 -2.00
C GLY A 146 16.18 -1.94 -2.71
N ASN A 147 15.47 -3.07 -2.60
CA ASN A 147 15.86 -4.33 -3.21
C ASN A 147 14.68 -4.93 -4.01
N ALA A 148 14.68 -4.78 -5.33
CA ALA A 148 13.64 -5.36 -6.17
C ALA A 148 13.89 -6.84 -6.46
N SER A 149 15.14 -7.30 -6.48
CA SER A 149 15.47 -8.65 -6.96
C SER A 149 14.80 -9.74 -6.14
N ILE A 150 14.80 -9.63 -4.79
CA ILE A 150 14.13 -10.62 -3.94
C ILE A 150 12.64 -10.72 -4.28
N MET A 151 11.99 -9.58 -4.52
CA MET A 151 10.59 -9.54 -4.92
C MET A 151 10.37 -10.17 -6.30
N ARG A 152 11.21 -9.83 -7.29
CA ARG A 152 11.14 -10.35 -8.68
C ARG A 152 11.40 -11.86 -8.76
N GLU A 153 12.36 -12.37 -7.99
CA GLU A 153 12.70 -13.80 -7.96
C GLU A 153 11.59 -14.65 -7.33
N ARG A 154 10.86 -14.09 -6.36
CA ARG A 154 9.87 -14.85 -5.57
C ARG A 154 8.45 -14.77 -6.14
N VAL A 155 8.11 -13.73 -6.90
CA VAL A 155 6.70 -13.45 -7.30
C VAL A 155 6.05 -14.59 -8.08
N GLN A 156 6.77 -15.30 -8.97
CA GLN A 156 6.20 -16.42 -9.72
C GLN A 156 5.68 -17.52 -8.76
N LYS A 157 6.51 -17.93 -7.78
CA LYS A 157 6.12 -18.92 -6.78
C LYS A 157 4.91 -18.46 -5.97
N GLN A 158 4.76 -17.16 -5.71
CA GLN A 158 3.59 -16.65 -4.98
C GLN A 158 2.33 -16.66 -5.83
N VAL A 159 2.43 -16.36 -7.12
CA VAL A 159 1.32 -16.55 -8.06
C VAL A 159 0.89 -18.01 -8.08
N ASP A 160 1.84 -18.95 -8.17
CA ASP A 160 1.56 -20.39 -8.17
C ASP A 160 0.88 -20.84 -6.87
N ASN A 161 1.37 -20.35 -5.73
CA ASN A 161 0.81 -20.66 -4.40
C ASN A 161 -0.63 -20.14 -4.25
N LEU A 162 -0.91 -18.93 -4.75
CA LEU A 162 -2.27 -18.37 -4.76
C LEU A 162 -3.19 -19.14 -5.72
N ALA A 163 -2.69 -19.49 -6.90
CA ALA A 163 -3.42 -20.26 -7.91
C ALA A 163 -3.75 -21.68 -7.42
N ALA A 164 -2.92 -22.27 -6.57
CA ALA A 164 -3.16 -23.58 -5.96
C ALA A 164 -4.42 -23.63 -5.08
N SER A 165 -5.01 -22.47 -4.71
CA SER A 165 -6.33 -22.43 -4.08
C SER A 165 -7.48 -22.84 -5.00
N GLY A 166 -7.26 -22.82 -6.33
CA GLY A 166 -8.30 -23.07 -7.34
C GLY A 166 -9.30 -21.93 -7.53
N ALA A 167 -9.12 -20.80 -6.84
CA ALA A 167 -10.04 -19.68 -6.90
C ALA A 167 -9.99 -18.95 -8.24
N LYS A 168 -11.16 -18.54 -8.75
CA LYS A 168 -11.26 -17.66 -9.93
C LYS A 168 -10.94 -16.22 -9.55
N GLU A 169 -11.30 -15.82 -8.33
CA GLU A 169 -11.14 -14.48 -7.80
C GLU A 169 -10.47 -14.49 -6.43
N ILE A 170 -9.53 -13.58 -6.21
CA ILE A 170 -8.84 -13.43 -4.92
C ILE A 170 -8.97 -11.98 -4.46
N VAL A 171 -9.66 -11.78 -3.33
CA VAL A 171 -9.77 -10.48 -2.66
C VAL A 171 -8.50 -10.22 -1.87
N PHE A 172 -7.84 -9.12 -2.14
CA PHE A 172 -6.64 -8.70 -1.42
C PHE A 172 -6.99 -7.60 -0.42
N VAL A 173 -6.84 -7.89 0.88
CA VAL A 173 -7.12 -6.90 1.94
C VAL A 173 -6.01 -5.88 2.15
N HIS A 174 -4.82 -6.15 1.58
CA HIS A 174 -3.64 -5.32 1.72
C HIS A 174 -3.22 -4.78 0.36
N GLU A 175 -3.02 -3.46 0.29
CA GLU A 175 -2.81 -2.80 -1.00
C GLU A 175 -1.54 -3.28 -1.72
N ASP A 176 -0.44 -3.48 -1.01
CA ASP A 176 0.79 -3.99 -1.63
C ASP A 176 0.54 -5.33 -2.34
N CYS A 177 -0.33 -6.17 -1.79
CA CYS A 177 -0.67 -7.45 -2.40
C CYS A 177 -1.51 -7.25 -3.65
N TYR A 178 -2.53 -6.38 -3.60
CA TYR A 178 -3.33 -6.08 -4.77
C TYR A 178 -2.46 -5.48 -5.89
N ALA A 179 -1.65 -4.45 -5.60
CA ALA A 179 -0.74 -3.83 -6.55
C ALA A 179 0.26 -4.84 -7.17
N MET A 180 0.78 -5.76 -6.36
CA MET A 180 1.67 -6.82 -6.82
C MET A 180 0.99 -7.69 -7.90
N PHE A 181 -0.17 -8.25 -7.61
CA PHE A 181 -0.80 -9.23 -8.50
C PHE A 181 -1.64 -8.60 -9.61
N ASN A 182 -2.13 -7.38 -9.43
CA ASN A 182 -2.88 -6.66 -10.46
C ASN A 182 -1.95 -6.01 -11.50
N SER A 183 -0.81 -5.46 -11.06
CA SER A 183 -0.02 -4.55 -11.90
C SER A 183 1.44 -4.97 -12.03
N MET A 184 2.14 -5.22 -10.92
CA MET A 184 3.59 -5.47 -10.96
C MET A 184 3.95 -6.83 -11.60
N ALA A 185 3.25 -7.91 -11.22
CA ALA A 185 3.50 -9.24 -11.77
C ALA A 185 3.26 -9.31 -13.29
N PRO A 186 2.14 -8.80 -13.85
CA PRO A 186 1.97 -8.68 -15.29
C PRO A 186 3.07 -7.85 -15.97
N ALA A 187 3.52 -6.75 -15.34
CA ALA A 187 4.61 -5.93 -15.86
C ALA A 187 5.98 -6.65 -15.86
N TYR A 188 6.11 -7.75 -15.12
CA TYR A 188 7.27 -8.66 -15.15
C TYR A 188 7.07 -9.84 -16.10
N GLY A 189 5.99 -9.86 -16.89
CA GLY A 189 5.67 -10.95 -17.82
C GLY A 189 5.08 -12.18 -17.13
N ILE A 190 4.69 -12.07 -15.86
CA ILE A 190 4.10 -13.18 -15.09
C ILE A 190 2.60 -13.18 -15.31
N LYS A 191 2.08 -14.31 -15.82
CA LYS A 191 0.65 -14.50 -15.98
C LYS A 191 0.01 -14.81 -14.63
N VAL A 192 -0.95 -13.98 -14.24
CA VAL A 192 -1.78 -14.19 -13.04
C VAL A 192 -3.05 -14.95 -13.45
N PRO A 193 -3.24 -16.22 -13.03
CA PRO A 193 -4.30 -17.10 -13.54
C PRO A 193 -5.65 -16.95 -12.80
N PHE A 194 -5.77 -15.97 -11.92
CA PHE A 194 -6.98 -15.60 -11.18
C PHE A 194 -7.21 -14.09 -11.34
N ARG A 195 -8.42 -13.61 -11.08
CA ARG A 195 -8.73 -12.18 -11.05
C ARG A 195 -8.37 -11.59 -9.68
N PRO A 196 -7.45 -10.62 -9.60
CA PRO A 196 -7.25 -9.85 -8.37
C PRO A 196 -8.46 -8.95 -8.13
N VAL A 197 -9.00 -9.01 -6.92
CA VAL A 197 -10.13 -8.18 -6.47
C VAL A 197 -9.63 -7.23 -5.39
N HIS A 198 -9.84 -5.92 -5.58
CA HIS A 198 -9.46 -4.93 -4.59
C HIS A 198 -10.43 -4.98 -3.39
N LEU A 199 -9.94 -4.70 -2.18
CA LEU A 199 -10.79 -4.70 -0.98
C LEU A 199 -12.02 -3.78 -1.14
N PHE A 200 -11.86 -2.61 -1.75
CA PHE A 200 -12.98 -1.69 -1.96
C PHE A 200 -14.05 -2.27 -2.90
N GLU A 201 -13.66 -3.04 -3.92
CA GLU A 201 -14.63 -3.72 -4.80
C GLU A 201 -15.46 -4.72 -3.99
N TYR A 202 -14.77 -5.54 -3.18
CA TYR A 202 -15.40 -6.48 -2.27
C TYR A 202 -16.36 -5.80 -1.27
N LEU A 203 -15.91 -4.73 -0.62
CA LEU A 203 -16.72 -3.98 0.35
C LEU A 203 -17.94 -3.34 -0.33
N ARG A 204 -17.76 -2.74 -1.51
CA ARG A 204 -18.84 -2.13 -2.27
C ARG A 204 -19.91 -3.17 -2.60
N ASP A 205 -19.51 -4.32 -3.12
CA ASP A 205 -20.44 -5.36 -3.55
C ASP A 205 -21.19 -5.94 -2.34
N TYR A 206 -20.50 -6.22 -1.24
CA TYR A 206 -21.13 -6.66 0.00
C TYR A 206 -22.16 -5.64 0.51
N LEU A 207 -21.81 -4.35 0.51
CA LEU A 207 -22.72 -3.28 0.94
C LEU A 207 -23.92 -3.15 0.00
N LYS A 208 -23.74 -3.31 -1.32
CA LYS A 208 -24.84 -3.31 -2.29
C LYS A 208 -25.82 -4.47 -2.06
N GLU A 209 -25.33 -5.62 -1.65
CA GLU A 209 -26.16 -6.80 -1.33
C GLU A 209 -26.86 -6.69 0.04
N ASN A 210 -26.41 -5.78 0.91
CA ASN A 210 -26.91 -5.62 2.28
C ASN A 210 -27.39 -4.18 2.58
N GLN A 211 -27.90 -3.47 1.56
CA GLN A 211 -28.27 -2.06 1.68
C GLN A 211 -29.29 -1.78 2.79
N ASP A 212 -30.20 -2.72 3.02
CA ASP A 212 -31.24 -2.65 4.06
C ASP A 212 -30.68 -2.65 5.49
N LYS A 213 -29.44 -3.12 5.68
CA LYS A 213 -28.76 -3.17 6.98
C LYS A 213 -27.87 -1.94 7.24
N ILE A 214 -27.68 -1.07 6.26
CA ILE A 214 -26.74 0.04 6.36
C ILE A 214 -27.34 1.18 7.18
N THR A 215 -26.64 1.55 8.25
CA THR A 215 -26.85 2.79 9.01
C THR A 215 -25.81 3.82 8.59
N LYS A 216 -26.27 5.03 8.24
CA LYS A 216 -25.39 6.14 7.86
C LYS A 216 -24.59 6.63 9.08
N LEU A 217 -23.28 6.73 8.93
CA LEU A 217 -22.37 7.13 10.01
C LEU A 217 -22.32 8.65 10.24
N ASN A 218 -22.63 9.46 9.23
CA ASN A 218 -22.60 10.93 9.26
C ASN A 218 -21.27 11.47 9.82
N MET A 219 -20.15 10.98 9.29
CA MET A 219 -18.80 11.29 9.75
C MET A 219 -17.96 11.86 8.62
N LYS A 220 -17.09 12.83 8.93
CA LYS A 220 -16.06 13.33 8.02
C LYS A 220 -14.74 12.62 8.24
N VAL A 221 -14.14 12.09 7.17
CA VAL A 221 -12.86 11.38 7.26
C VAL A 221 -11.82 11.92 6.29
N ALA A 222 -10.56 11.94 6.72
CA ALA A 222 -9.41 12.10 5.83
C ALA A 222 -8.84 10.72 5.50
N TYR A 223 -8.78 10.39 4.22
CA TYR A 223 -8.22 9.12 3.76
C TYR A 223 -6.70 9.19 3.62
N GLN A 224 -6.00 8.26 4.25
CA GLN A 224 -4.58 8.01 4.04
C GLN A 224 -4.39 6.98 2.92
N ARG A 225 -4.15 7.47 1.70
CA ARG A 225 -3.78 6.62 0.55
C ARG A 225 -2.40 5.96 0.81
N PRO A 226 -2.28 4.63 0.72
CA PRO A 226 -0.99 3.95 0.89
C PRO A 226 -0.11 4.05 -0.36
N CYS A 227 1.20 3.79 -0.20
CA CYS A 227 2.20 3.97 -1.26
C CYS A 227 1.93 3.07 -2.48
N ALA A 228 1.59 1.79 -2.27
CA ALA A 228 1.35 0.86 -3.37
C ALA A 228 0.12 1.21 -4.23
N SER A 229 -0.79 2.07 -3.74
CA SER A 229 -1.90 2.58 -4.56
C SER A 229 -1.45 3.41 -5.75
N ARG A 230 -0.18 3.82 -5.83
CA ARG A 230 0.40 4.45 -7.03
C ARG A 230 0.48 3.50 -8.23
N HIS A 231 0.37 2.19 -7.99
CA HIS A 231 0.33 1.15 -9.02
C HIS A 231 -1.08 0.56 -9.22
N THR A 232 -2.11 1.15 -8.63
CA THR A 232 -3.49 0.69 -8.79
C THR A 232 -4.26 1.64 -9.69
N ALA A 233 -5.27 1.11 -10.38
CA ALA A 233 -6.00 1.87 -11.37
C ALA A 233 -6.79 3.01 -10.71
N PRO A 234 -6.89 4.21 -11.32
CA PRO A 234 -7.58 5.36 -10.71
C PRO A 234 -9.04 5.07 -10.30
N GLU A 235 -9.69 4.11 -10.97
CA GLU A 235 -11.04 3.67 -10.69
C GLU A 235 -11.19 3.12 -9.27
N VAL A 236 -10.13 2.59 -8.66
CA VAL A 236 -10.15 2.08 -7.28
C VAL A 236 -10.52 3.18 -6.28
N GLU A 237 -10.03 4.41 -6.46
CA GLU A 237 -10.44 5.55 -5.61
C GLU A 237 -11.90 5.95 -5.87
N GLY A 238 -12.41 5.78 -7.09
CA GLY A 238 -13.84 5.94 -7.38
C GLY A 238 -14.70 4.96 -6.59
N ILE A 239 -14.29 3.69 -6.52
CA ILE A 239 -14.96 2.65 -5.73
C ILE A 239 -14.93 2.98 -4.24
N LEU A 240 -13.83 3.55 -3.72
CA LEU A 240 -13.78 4.04 -2.34
C LEU A 240 -14.85 5.10 -2.09
N ASN A 241 -14.99 6.08 -2.99
CA ASN A 241 -15.99 7.13 -2.84
C ASN A 241 -17.42 6.55 -2.82
N GLU A 242 -17.73 5.58 -3.69
CA GLU A 242 -19.01 4.84 -3.65
C GLU A 242 -19.23 4.17 -2.29
N VAL A 243 -18.21 3.49 -1.75
CA VAL A 243 -18.29 2.83 -0.43
C VAL A 243 -18.60 3.85 0.66
N LEU A 244 -17.85 4.95 0.71
CA LEU A 244 -18.01 6.00 1.73
C LEU A 244 -19.40 6.66 1.64
N GLU A 245 -19.89 6.95 0.42
CA GLU A 245 -21.23 7.49 0.21
C GLU A 245 -22.34 6.53 0.69
N MET A 246 -22.21 5.23 0.37
CA MET A 246 -23.16 4.21 0.81
C MET A 246 -23.26 4.15 2.34
N ILE A 247 -22.16 4.34 3.07
CA ILE A 247 -22.16 4.32 4.54
C ILE A 247 -22.34 5.70 5.18
N GLY A 248 -22.57 6.77 4.39
CA GLY A 248 -22.80 8.12 4.91
C GLY A 248 -21.55 8.76 5.53
N VAL A 249 -20.39 8.48 4.95
CA VAL A 249 -19.11 9.09 5.33
C VAL A 249 -18.68 10.07 4.25
N GLU A 250 -18.35 11.30 4.65
CA GLU A 250 -17.81 12.33 3.78
C GLU A 250 -16.27 12.23 3.77
N LYS A 251 -15.65 12.01 2.61
CA LYS A 251 -14.19 12.16 2.46
C LYS A 251 -13.87 13.64 2.28
N VAL A 252 -13.18 14.24 3.24
CA VAL A 252 -12.84 15.68 3.18
C VAL A 252 -11.86 15.97 2.06
N THR A 253 -11.96 17.16 1.45
CA THR A 253 -10.98 17.67 0.49
C THR A 253 -9.82 18.35 1.23
N ARG A 254 -8.58 18.00 0.90
CA ARG A 254 -7.36 18.46 1.60
C ARG A 254 -6.14 18.53 0.67
N GLU A 255 -5.02 19.09 1.14
CA GLU A 255 -3.81 19.25 0.32
C GLU A 255 -3.16 17.89 -0.02
N TYR A 256 -3.05 17.00 0.96
CA TYR A 256 -2.29 15.75 0.85
C TYR A 256 -3.18 14.53 0.57
N GLU A 257 -3.96 14.57 -0.52
CA GLU A 257 -4.75 13.43 -1.00
C GLU A 257 -4.47 13.11 -2.48
N GLY A 258 -5.02 11.98 -2.98
CA GLY A 258 -4.86 11.55 -4.37
C GLY A 258 -3.39 11.54 -4.79
N ILE A 259 -3.07 12.12 -5.95
CA ILE A 259 -1.69 12.25 -6.47
C ILE A 259 -0.73 12.98 -5.50
N ASN A 260 -1.26 13.81 -4.60
CA ASN A 260 -0.47 14.56 -3.61
C ASN A 260 -0.31 13.84 -2.25
N ALA A 261 -0.90 12.66 -2.08
CA ALA A 261 -0.85 11.95 -0.80
C ALA A 261 0.59 11.68 -0.32
N LEU A 262 0.85 12.02 0.95
CA LEU A 262 2.12 11.80 1.62
C LEU A 262 2.24 10.36 2.11
N CYS A 263 3.45 9.81 2.08
CA CYS A 263 3.81 8.59 2.79
C CYS A 263 3.60 8.79 4.30
N CYS A 264 3.03 7.78 4.98
CA CYS A 264 2.92 7.76 6.44
C CYS A 264 4.28 7.78 7.15
N GLY A 265 5.34 7.52 6.39
CA GLY A 265 6.71 7.49 6.87
C GLY A 265 7.02 6.28 7.71
N VAL A 266 6.28 5.17 7.59
CA VAL A 266 6.59 3.95 8.34
C VAL A 266 8.07 3.59 8.12
N GLU A 267 8.78 3.52 9.24
CA GLU A 267 10.14 3.02 9.31
C GLU A 267 10.06 1.52 9.52
N ILE A 268 10.85 0.76 8.78
CA ILE A 268 10.76 -0.69 8.81
C ILE A 268 11.55 -1.15 10.04
N ALA A 269 10.84 -1.55 11.10
CA ALA A 269 11.41 -2.34 12.19
C ALA A 269 10.40 -3.32 12.77
N GLY A 270 10.89 -4.53 13.04
CA GLY A 270 10.21 -5.49 13.90
C GLY A 270 10.36 -5.12 15.38
N PRO A 271 9.71 -5.86 16.30
CA PRO A 271 9.71 -5.58 17.75
C PRO A 271 11.10 -5.44 18.39
N ASN A 272 12.16 -5.98 17.77
CA ASN A 272 13.54 -5.99 18.27
C ASN A 272 14.58 -5.50 17.23
N LEU A 273 14.16 -4.77 16.20
CA LEU A 273 15.05 -4.25 15.17
C LEU A 273 15.14 -2.73 15.29
N LYS A 274 16.33 -2.16 15.06
CA LYS A 274 16.44 -0.70 14.88
C LYS A 274 15.57 -0.28 13.70
N LEU A 275 14.81 0.81 13.88
CA LEU A 275 14.01 1.45 12.84
C LEU A 275 14.92 1.70 11.64
N PHE A 276 14.59 1.10 10.49
CA PHE A 276 15.20 1.44 9.21
C PHE A 276 14.44 2.65 8.63
N PRO A 277 15.04 3.85 8.64
CA PRO A 277 14.41 5.00 8.03
C PRO A 277 14.55 4.87 6.52
N ARG A 278 13.41 4.78 5.83
CA ARG A 278 13.38 4.92 4.37
C ARG A 278 13.64 6.41 4.06
N GLY A 279 14.84 6.86 3.72
CA GLY A 279 15.13 8.30 3.59
C GLY A 279 15.15 9.05 4.94
N LYS A 280 15.00 10.38 4.95
CA LYS A 280 15.29 11.25 6.12
C LYS A 280 14.05 12.03 6.58
N ASN A 281 13.99 12.32 7.89
CA ASN A 281 13.08 13.30 8.51
C ASN A 281 11.58 13.10 8.18
N TYR A 282 11.02 11.95 8.55
CA TYR A 282 9.58 11.68 8.36
C TYR A 282 8.66 12.49 9.25
N GLU A 283 9.13 12.85 10.44
CA GLU A 283 8.30 13.44 11.47
C GLU A 283 7.56 14.70 10.97
N PRO A 284 8.23 15.68 10.32
CA PRO A 284 7.55 16.86 9.79
C PRO A 284 6.49 16.54 8.73
N PHE A 285 6.65 15.46 7.95
CA PHE A 285 5.64 15.06 6.98
C PHE A 285 4.42 14.41 7.64
N ARG A 286 4.62 13.67 8.73
CA ARG A 286 3.51 13.11 9.52
C ARG A 286 2.70 14.24 10.16
N ASP A 287 3.36 15.27 10.69
CA ASP A 287 2.69 16.44 11.26
C ASP A 287 1.90 17.22 10.21
N LYS A 288 2.54 17.58 9.09
CA LYS A 288 1.85 18.23 7.96
C LYS A 288 0.62 17.47 7.50
N ASN A 289 0.71 16.14 7.43
CA ASN A 289 -0.38 15.29 6.98
C ASN A 289 -1.57 15.31 7.97
N ILE A 290 -1.31 15.23 9.27
CA ILE A 290 -2.35 15.26 10.31
C ILE A 290 -2.94 16.66 10.47
N GLU A 291 -2.11 17.70 10.41
CA GLU A 291 -2.58 19.09 10.44
C GLU A 291 -3.47 19.44 9.24
N ASP A 292 -3.11 18.99 8.04
CA ASP A 292 -3.91 19.16 6.83
C ASP A 292 -5.28 18.50 6.98
N ALA A 293 -5.33 17.24 7.45
CA ALA A 293 -6.57 16.54 7.75
C ALA A 293 -7.43 17.28 8.79
N GLN A 294 -6.82 17.79 9.87
CA GLN A 294 -7.52 18.54 10.90
C GLN A 294 -8.07 19.87 10.36
N LYS A 295 -7.27 20.63 9.60
CA LYS A 295 -7.68 21.91 8.98
C LYS A 295 -8.81 21.71 7.96
N ALA A 296 -8.84 20.57 7.28
CA ALA A 296 -9.93 20.15 6.40
C ALA A 296 -11.20 19.71 7.14
N GLY A 297 -11.18 19.66 8.48
CA GLY A 297 -12.34 19.33 9.32
C GLY A 297 -12.63 17.84 9.43
N ALA A 298 -11.63 16.97 9.25
CA ALA A 298 -11.80 15.53 9.47
C ALA A 298 -12.02 15.20 10.95
N GLU A 299 -12.99 14.32 11.23
CA GLU A 299 -13.24 13.77 12.56
C GLU A 299 -12.46 12.47 12.78
N ALA A 300 -12.05 11.81 11.70
CA ALA A 300 -11.24 10.61 11.75
C ALA A 300 -10.28 10.50 10.57
N MET A 301 -9.18 9.79 10.79
CA MET A 301 -8.33 9.26 9.72
C MET A 301 -8.82 7.87 9.32
N ALA A 302 -8.91 7.66 8.00
CA ALA A 302 -9.33 6.39 7.40
C ALA A 302 -8.16 5.74 6.64
N TYR A 303 -7.96 4.44 6.81
CA TYR A 303 -6.77 3.72 6.33
C TYR A 303 -7.11 2.44 5.56
N LEU A 304 -6.33 2.16 4.52
CA LEU A 304 -6.31 0.85 3.84
C LEU A 304 -5.11 -0.01 4.29
N CYS A 305 -3.97 0.63 4.57
CA CYS A 305 -2.76 -0.07 4.99
C CYS A 305 -2.62 -0.05 6.52
N PRO A 306 -2.48 -1.21 7.18
CA PRO A 306 -2.37 -1.27 8.64
C PRO A 306 -1.05 -0.69 9.16
N MET A 307 -0.01 -0.63 8.33
CA MET A 307 1.23 0.07 8.68
C MET A 307 1.03 1.58 8.71
N CYS A 308 0.21 2.13 7.81
CA CYS A 308 -0.17 3.54 7.85
C CYS A 308 -1.01 3.85 9.09
N PHE A 309 -2.00 3.00 9.40
CA PHE A 309 -2.80 3.08 10.63
C PHE A 309 -1.86 3.15 11.84
N LYS A 310 -1.02 2.12 12.04
CA LYS A 310 -0.11 2.06 13.19
C LYS A 310 0.80 3.29 13.32
N THR A 311 1.26 3.84 12.20
CA THR A 311 2.24 4.93 12.20
C THR A 311 1.61 6.30 12.50
N LEU A 312 0.38 6.54 12.06
CA LEU A 312 -0.27 7.85 12.15
C LEU A 312 -1.29 7.95 13.29
N SER A 313 -1.77 6.81 13.83
CA SER A 313 -2.86 6.79 14.80
C SER A 313 -2.59 7.64 16.05
N ASP A 314 -1.39 7.57 16.63
CA ASP A 314 -1.03 8.33 17.84
C ASP A 314 -1.12 9.84 17.61
N LYS A 315 -0.62 10.33 16.47
CA LYS A 315 -0.68 11.74 16.11
C LYS A 315 -2.10 12.20 15.79
N ALA A 316 -2.87 11.38 15.06
CA ALA A 316 -4.28 11.66 14.81
C ALA A 316 -5.08 11.80 16.11
N ARG A 317 -4.84 10.90 17.09
CA ARG A 317 -5.49 10.99 18.41
C ARG A 317 -5.07 12.21 19.22
N ALA A 318 -3.79 12.58 19.15
CA ALA A 318 -3.27 13.75 19.88
C ALA A 318 -4.00 15.05 19.49
N VAL A 319 -4.58 15.09 18.28
CA VAL A 319 -5.37 16.22 17.77
C VAL A 319 -6.89 15.98 17.80
N GLY A 320 -7.33 14.91 18.48
CA GLY A 320 -8.75 14.59 18.70
C GLY A 320 -9.43 13.78 17.60
N MET A 321 -8.71 13.34 16.56
CA MET A 321 -9.28 12.50 15.50
C MET A 321 -9.32 11.02 15.90
N LYS A 322 -10.35 10.31 15.45
CA LYS A 322 -10.44 8.84 15.54
C LYS A 322 -9.62 8.17 14.42
N ASN A 323 -9.39 6.87 14.52
CA ASN A 323 -8.68 6.10 13.50
C ASN A 323 -9.50 4.87 13.09
N TYR A 324 -9.68 4.67 11.79
CA TYR A 324 -10.45 3.53 11.26
C TYR A 324 -9.78 2.91 10.05
N MET A 325 -9.72 1.57 10.00
CA MET A 325 -9.57 0.90 8.71
C MET A 325 -10.84 1.12 7.89
N ILE A 326 -10.78 1.12 6.56
CA ILE A 326 -12.00 1.26 5.73
C ILE A 326 -13.01 0.14 6.01
N SER A 327 -12.53 -1.07 6.32
CA SER A 327 -13.39 -2.17 6.76
C SER A 327 -14.05 -1.89 8.13
N ASP A 328 -13.39 -1.17 9.05
CA ASP A 328 -14.00 -0.78 10.32
C ASP A 328 -15.22 0.12 10.09
N LEU A 329 -15.13 1.10 9.19
CA LEU A 329 -16.24 1.98 8.85
C LEU A 329 -17.41 1.19 8.25
N CYS A 330 -17.12 0.24 7.36
CA CYS A 330 -18.17 -0.61 6.76
C CYS A 330 -18.87 -1.48 7.83
N ARG A 331 -18.12 -2.04 8.79
CA ARG A 331 -18.67 -2.85 9.89
C ARG A 331 -19.54 -2.02 10.84
N LEU A 332 -19.08 -0.82 11.22
CA LEU A 332 -19.87 0.13 12.00
C LEU A 332 -21.19 0.46 11.31
N ALA A 333 -21.15 0.71 10.00
CA ALA A 333 -22.33 1.01 9.22
C ALA A 333 -23.30 -0.18 9.13
N LEU A 334 -22.79 -1.41 9.21
CA LEU A 334 -23.58 -2.65 9.30
C LEU A 334 -24.00 -3.00 10.73
N GLY A 335 -23.87 -2.07 11.68
CA GLY A 335 -24.35 -2.21 13.06
C GLY A 335 -23.44 -3.02 13.98
N GLU A 336 -22.20 -3.32 13.58
CA GLU A 336 -21.26 -4.02 14.45
C GLU A 336 -20.59 -3.08 15.45
N GLU A 337 -20.33 -3.60 16.65
CA GLU A 337 -19.38 -3.01 17.58
C GLU A 337 -17.96 -3.46 17.23
N LEU A 338 -17.03 -2.50 17.12
CA LEU A 338 -15.62 -2.82 16.89
C LEU A 338 -14.98 -3.33 18.19
N PRO A 339 -14.10 -4.34 18.14
CA PRO A 339 -13.53 -4.89 19.36
C PRO A 339 -12.69 -3.93 20.18
N ALA A 340 -12.74 -4.12 21.50
CA ALA A 340 -12.04 -3.30 22.49
C ALA A 340 -10.51 -3.44 22.42
N ASP A 341 -10.00 -4.53 21.84
CA ASP A 341 -8.58 -4.79 21.61
C ASP A 341 -8.04 -4.17 20.31
N LYS A 342 -8.90 -3.45 19.56
CA LYS A 342 -8.44 -2.54 18.51
C LYS A 342 -7.35 -1.63 19.12
N PRO A 343 -6.16 -1.52 18.50
CA PRO A 343 -5.14 -0.61 18.97
C PRO A 343 -5.77 0.77 19.08
N LEU A 344 -5.90 1.24 20.32
CA LEU A 344 -6.44 2.55 20.64
C LEU A 344 -5.68 3.57 19.81
#